data_AF-K1LW00-F1
#
_entry.id   AF-K1LW00-F1
#
_cell.length_a   1.000
_cell.length_b   1.000
_cell.length_c   1.000
_cell.angle_alpha   90.00
_cell.angle_beta   90.00
_cell.angle_gamma   90.00
#
_symmetry.space_group_name_H-M   'P 1'
#
loop_
_entity.id
_entity.type
_entity.pdbx_description
1 polymer ?
#
loop_
_entity_poly.entity_id
_entity_poly.type
_entity_poly.pdbx_seq_one_letter_code
_entity_poly.pdbx_strand_id
1 'polypeptide(L)' 'MENQFSNMDIENILKETPEAYNVFQKMPLSHRNEYIKWINEAKKQETKERRLEKMISMLLDKINKEKQ' A
#
# COMPACT_ATOMS: atom_id res chain seq x y z
N MET A 1 -8.59 7.59 19.49
CA MET A 1 -9.04 6.95 18.24
C MET A 1 -7.78 6.51 17.52
N GLU A 2 -7.53 5.20 17.41
CA GLU A 2 -6.39 4.71 16.63
C GLU A 2 -6.67 4.98 15.16
N ASN A 3 -5.83 5.80 14.51
CA ASN A 3 -5.90 6.00 13.05
C ASN A 3 -5.45 4.70 12.36
N GLN A 4 -6.39 3.81 12.08
CA GLN A 4 -6.15 2.62 11.26
C GLN A 4 -6.45 2.97 9.80
N PHE A 5 -5.57 2.60 8.89
CA PHE A 5 -5.80 2.69 7.46
C PHE A 5 -6.72 1.54 7.02
N SER A 6 -7.76 1.86 6.26
CA SER A 6 -8.62 0.90 5.58
C SER A 6 -8.18 0.69 4.13
N ASN A 7 -8.75 -0.31 3.44
CA ASN A 7 -8.49 -0.50 2.02
C ASN A 7 -8.84 0.75 1.20
N MET A 8 -9.96 1.40 1.53
CA MET A 8 -10.39 2.63 0.85
C MET A 8 -9.39 3.78 1.04
N ASP A 9 -8.76 3.88 2.22
CA ASP A 9 -7.74 4.90 2.48
C ASP A 9 -6.50 4.65 1.61
N ILE A 10 -6.06 3.39 1.53
CA ILE A 10 -4.93 3.00 0.68
C ILE A 10 -5.24 3.27 -0.79
N GLU A 11 -6.43 2.90 -1.26
CA GLU A 11 -6.87 3.18 -2.63
C GLU A 11 -6.87 4.67 -2.94
N ASN A 12 -7.35 5.51 -2.02
CA ASN A 12 -7.35 6.96 -2.18
C ASN A 12 -5.94 7.54 -2.28
N ILE A 13 -5.02 7.08 -1.42
CA ILE A 13 -3.61 7.49 -1.47
C ILE A 13 -2.98 7.11 -2.81
N LEU A 14 -3.28 5.90 -3.30
CA LEU A 14 -2.71 5.38 -4.54
C LEU A 14 -3.25 6.06 -5.80
N LYS A 15 -4.35 6.82 -5.74
CA LYS A 15 -4.89 7.55 -6.91
C LYS A 15 -3.90 8.57 -7.47
N GLU A 16 -3.02 9.13 -6.64
CA GLU A 16 -1.94 10.03 -7.05
C GLU A 16 -0.78 9.29 -7.75
N THR A 17 -0.80 7.95 -7.78
CA THR A 17 0.21 7.11 -8.45
C THR A 17 -0.48 5.97 -9.21
N PRO A 18 -1.05 6.25 -10.41
CA PRO A 18 -1.86 5.31 -11.17
C PRO A 18 -1.18 3.96 -11.43
N GLU A 19 0.14 3.95 -11.61
CA GLU A 19 0.94 2.75 -11.80
C GLU A 19 0.86 1.81 -10.59
N ALA A 20 1.10 2.35 -9.39
CA ALA A 20 1.02 1.59 -8.15
C ALA A 20 -0.43 1.16 -7.85
N TYR A 21 -1.41 2.03 -8.12
CA TYR A 21 -2.83 1.72 -8.00
C TYR A 21 -3.24 0.52 -8.86
N ASN A 22 -2.79 0.48 -10.12
CA ASN A 22 -3.11 -0.62 -11.03
C ASN A 22 -2.55 -1.96 -10.55
N VAL A 23 -1.34 -1.99 -10.00
CA VAL A 23 -0.79 -3.21 -9.40
C VAL A 23 -1.61 -3.62 -8.20
N PHE A 24 -1.90 -2.68 -7.30
CA PHE A 24 -2.67 -2.95 -6.09
C PHE A 24 -4.07 -3.50 -6.39
N GLN A 25 -4.77 -2.96 -7.39
CA GLN A 25 -6.09 -3.43 -7.80
C GLN A 25 -6.09 -4.85 -8.39
N LYS A 26 -5.01 -5.23 -9.08
CA LYS A 26 -4.83 -6.58 -9.62
C LYS A 26 -4.48 -7.62 -8.55
N MET A 27 -4.07 -7.20 -7.35
CA MET A 27 -3.70 -8.13 -6.29
C MET A 27 -4.93 -8.80 -5.65
N PRO A 28 -4.79 -10.09 -5.26
CA PRO A 28 -5.76 -10.74 -4.39
C PRO A 28 -6.03 -9.93 -3.12
N LEU A 29 -7.27 -9.99 -2.63
CA LEU A 29 -7.69 -9.25 -1.44
C LEU A 29 -6.85 -9.64 -0.20
N SER A 30 -6.39 -10.89 -0.09
CA SER A 30 -5.50 -11.33 0.98
C SER A 30 -4.20 -10.53 1.03
N HIS A 31 -3.52 -10.35 -0.10
CA HIS A 31 -2.27 -9.59 -0.14
C HIS A 31 -2.49 -8.09 0.13
N ARG A 32 -3.62 -7.53 -0.34
CA ARG A 32 -3.99 -6.14 -0.01
C ARG A 32 -4.18 -5.98 1.51
N ASN A 33 -4.88 -6.92 2.13
CA ASN A 33 -5.10 -6.94 3.58
C ASN A 33 -3.79 -7.14 4.37
N GLU A 34 -2.83 -7.90 3.85
CA GLU A 34 -1.51 -8.05 4.46
C GLU A 34 -0.76 -6.72 4.51
N TYR A 35 -0.78 -5.92 3.44
CA TYR A 35 -0.18 -4.58 3.47
C TYR A 35 -0.88 -3.66 4.48
N ILE A 36 -2.21 -3.64 4.48
CA ILE A 36 -2.99 -2.82 5.42
C ILE A 36 -2.69 -3.22 6.86
N LYS A 37 -2.66 -4.53 7.14
CA LYS A 37 -2.31 -5.07 8.46
C LYS A 37 -0.89 -4.67 8.86
N TRP A 38 0.09 -4.86 7.98
CA TRP A 38 1.47 -4.47 8.22
C TRP A 38 1.60 -2.97 8.50
N ILE A 39 0.88 -2.10 7.79
CA ILE A 39 0.88 -0.66 8.09
C ILE A 39 0.28 -0.42 9.48
N ASN A 40 -0.89 -1.00 9.77
CA ASN A 40 -1.62 -0.78 11.02
C ASN A 40 -0.95 -1.37 12.27
N GLU A 41 -0.11 -2.39 12.13
CA GLU A 41 0.71 -2.95 13.23
C GLU A 41 1.69 -1.93 13.83
N ALA A 42 2.04 -0.88 13.08
CA ALA A 42 2.89 0.17 13.61
C ALA A 42 2.11 1.07 14.59
N LYS A 43 2.61 1.25 15.81
CA LYS A 43 1.94 2.11 16.82
C LYS A 43 2.10 3.60 16.56
N LYS A 44 3.19 4.02 15.93
CA LYS A 44 3.51 5.43 15.65
C LYS A 44 3.04 5.81 14.26
N GLN A 45 2.38 6.97 14.14
CA GLN A 45 1.88 7.50 12.88
C GLN A 45 2.99 7.65 11.82
N GLU A 46 4.14 8.21 12.21
CA GLU A 46 5.32 8.34 11.33
C GLU A 46 5.78 6.98 10.76
N THR A 47 5.68 5.91 11.55
CA THR A 47 6.05 4.57 11.07
C THR A 47 5.01 4.01 10.10
N LYS A 48 3.72 4.34 10.27
CA LYS A 48 2.68 3.98 9.31
C LYS A 48 2.93 4.67 7.96
N GLU A 49 3.24 5.97 7.99
CA GLU A 49 3.57 6.77 6.80
C GLU A 49 4.79 6.21 6.07
N ARG A 50 5.88 5.91 6.79
CA ARG A 50 7.06 5.26 6.20
C ARG A 50 6.74 3.89 5.58
N ARG A 51 5.86 3.09 6.19
CA ARG A 51 5.42 1.79 5.64
C ARG A 51 4.55 1.97 4.40
N LEU A 52 3.70 3.00 4.38
CA LEU A 52 2.86 3.36 3.24
C LEU A 52 3.73 3.76 2.04
N GLU A 53 4.69 4.67 2.22
CA GLU A 53 5.67 5.03 1.19
C GLU A 53 6.45 3.81 0.69
N LYS A 54 6.86 2.93 1.61
CA LYS A 54 7.57 1.70 1.25
C LYS A 54 6.70 0.74 0.44
N MET A 55 5.42 0.60 0.79
CA MET A 55 4.47 -0.20 0.02
C MET A 55 4.34 0.33 -1.41
N ILE A 56 4.19 1.65 -1.59
CA ILE A 56 4.11 2.29 -2.92
C ILE A 56 5.37 1.95 -3.73
N SER A 57 6.57 2.12 -3.15
CA SER A 57 7.83 1.73 -3.80
C SER A 57 7.88 0.24 -4.18
N MET A 58 7.39 -0.67 -3.32
CA MET A 58 7.31 -2.10 -3.63
C MET A 58 6.34 -2.41 -4.79
N LEU A 59 5.22 -1.71 -4.86
CA LEU A 59 4.25 -1.85 -5.95
C LEU A 59 4.86 -1.38 -7.28
N LEU A 60 5.55 -0.24 -7.28
CA LEU A 60 6.27 0.26 -8.45
C LEU A 60 7.41 -0.67 -8.90
N ASP A 61 8.16 -1.23 -7.95
CA ASP A 61 9.22 -2.20 -8.26
C ASP A 61 8.67 -3.48 -8.91
N LYS A 62 7.47 -3.93 -8.55
CA LYS A 62 6.82 -5.07 -9.21
C LYS A 62 6.58 -4.80 -10.70
N ILE A 63 6.21 -3.57 -11.07
CA ILE A 63 6.04 -3.16 -12.47
C ILE A 63 7.35 -3.28 -13.24
N ASN A 64 8.44 -2.83 -12.63
CA ASN A 64 9.76 -2.88 -13.26
C ASN A 64 10.24 -4.33 -13.49
N LYS A 65 9.82 -5.27 -12.64
CA LYS A 65 10.13 -6.70 -12.79
C LYS A 65 9.25 -7.41 -13.82
N GLU A 66 8.00 -6.99 -14.00
CA GLU A 66 7.10 -7.56 -15.03
C GLU A 66 7.45 -7.12 -16.46
N LYS A 67 8.25 -6.06 -16.61
CA LYS A 67 8.71 -5.54 -17.91
C LYS A 67 10.06 -6.11 -18.37
N GLN A 68 10.70 -6.99 -17.59
CA GLN A 68 11.94 -7.68 -17.93
C GLN A 68 11.65 -9.13 -18.34
#